data_AF-A0A378PMD5-F1
#
_entry.id   AF-A0A378PMD5-F1
#
_cell.length_a   1.000
_cell.length_b   1.000
_cell.length_c   1.000
_cell.angle_alpha   90.00
_cell.angle_beta   90.00
_cell.angle_gamma   90.00
#
_symmetry.space_group_name_H-M   'P 1'
#
loop_
_entity.id
_entity.type
_entity.pdbx_description
1 polymer ?
#
loop_
_entity_poly.entity_id
_entity_poly.type
_entity_poly.pdbx_seq_one_letter_code
_entity_poly.pdbx_strand_id
1 'polypeptide(L)'
;MEKNAQQAIASLTARHSESQSILLKQESQRLDKWAEDKIKASEQEIADIDEKIKQIKRDKNQARNLEELAQIEGDLKNTERQRRRLRQSLFDVQDEIEEQRDELFSRIQSQLTQDTKIAHLFTIQWTIN
;
A
#
# COMPACT_ATOMS: atom_id res chain seq x y z
N MET A 1 41.19 26.61 -2.75
CA MET A 1 40.32 26.06 -3.83
C MET A 1 39.60 24.79 -3.38
N GLU A 2 40.27 23.82 -2.73
CA GLU A 2 39.64 22.60 -2.18
C GLU A 2 38.43 22.87 -1.27
N LYS A 3 38.52 23.83 -0.35
CA LYS A 3 37.41 24.19 0.57
C LYS A 3 36.13 24.62 -0.16
N ASN A 4 36.25 25.37 -1.26
CA ASN A 4 35.09 25.82 -2.05
C ASN A 4 34.48 24.66 -2.86
N ALA A 5 35.30 23.76 -3.41
CA ALA A 5 34.83 22.59 -4.14
C ALA A 5 34.10 21.61 -3.20
N GLN A 6 34.65 21.37 -2.00
CA GLN A 6 34.01 20.54 -0.98
C GLN A 6 32.69 21.15 -0.48
N GLN A 7 32.64 22.47 -0.24
CA GLN A 7 31.40 23.15 0.12
C GLN A 7 30.34 23.08 -1.00
N ALA A 8 30.75 23.22 -2.27
CA ALA A 8 29.84 23.11 -3.40
C ALA A 8 29.23 21.69 -3.51
N ILE A 9 30.07 20.65 -3.43
CA ILE A 9 29.62 19.24 -3.45
C ILE A 9 28.68 18.96 -2.26
N ALA A 10 29.06 19.34 -1.05
CA ALA A 10 28.24 19.15 0.15
C ALA A 10 26.87 19.85 0.02
N SER A 11 26.84 21.08 -0.53
CA SER A 11 25.59 21.82 -0.74
C SER A 11 24.69 21.17 -1.80
N LEU A 12 25.27 20.56 -2.83
CA LEU A 12 24.53 19.89 -3.90
C LEU A 12 23.92 18.58 -3.39
N THR A 13 24.72 17.79 -2.66
CA THR A 13 24.28 16.54 -2.03
C THR A 13 23.17 16.81 -1.02
N ALA A 14 23.29 17.84 -0.19
CA ALA A 14 22.26 18.22 0.78
C ALA A 14 20.93 18.61 0.11
N ARG A 15 20.96 19.35 -1.00
CA ARG A 15 19.74 19.70 -1.75
C ARG A 15 19.09 18.47 -2.39
N HIS A 16 19.91 17.53 -2.86
CA HIS A 16 19.43 16.30 -3.46
C HIS A 16 18.75 15.39 -2.43
N SER A 17 19.37 15.18 -1.27
CA SER A 17 18.81 14.37 -0.19
C SER A 17 17.53 15.00 0.39
N GLU A 18 17.48 16.33 0.54
CA GLU A 18 16.28 17.04 0.96
C GLU A 18 15.11 16.83 -0.03
N SER A 19 15.38 16.96 -1.33
CA SER A 19 14.37 16.75 -2.37
C SER A 19 13.85 15.32 -2.40
N GLN A 20 14.73 14.33 -2.23
CA GLN A 20 14.36 12.91 -2.16
C GLN A 20 13.55 12.60 -0.89
N SER A 21 13.91 13.17 0.25
CA SER A 21 13.17 13.02 1.50
C SER A 21 11.74 13.54 1.38
N ILE A 22 11.56 14.71 0.75
CA ILE A 22 10.22 15.26 0.46
C ILE A 22 9.41 14.31 -0.42
N LEU A 23 10.02 13.76 -1.48
CA LEU A 23 9.36 12.84 -2.39
C LEU A 23 8.92 11.55 -1.68
N LEU A 24 9.81 10.91 -0.90
CA LEU A 24 9.51 9.69 -0.15
C LEU A 24 8.41 9.92 0.89
N LYS A 25 8.38 11.09 1.52
CA LYS A 25 7.29 11.47 2.44
C LYS A 25 5.94 11.59 1.71
N GLN A 26 5.93 12.16 0.51
CA GLN A 26 4.72 12.24 -0.30
C GLN A 26 4.26 10.86 -0.78
N GLU A 27 5.19 9.99 -1.18
CA GLU A 27 4.92 8.60 -1.56
C GLU A 27 4.32 7.82 -0.37
N SER A 28 4.89 7.95 0.83
CA SER A 28 4.33 7.37 2.07
C SER A 28 2.89 7.82 2.31
N GLN A 29 2.63 9.12 2.26
CA GLN A 29 1.27 9.65 2.49
C GLN A 29 0.27 9.16 1.45
N ARG A 30 0.71 8.99 0.20
CA ARG A 30 -0.12 8.46 -0.87
C ARG A 30 -0.39 6.98 -0.65
N LEU A 31 0.62 6.21 -0.26
CA LEU A 31 0.50 4.78 0.04
C LEU A 31 -0.47 4.55 1.19
N ASP A 32 -0.39 5.34 2.27
CA ASP A 32 -1.29 5.22 3.41
C ASP A 32 -2.75 5.48 3.01
N LYS A 33 -3.02 6.55 2.25
CA LYS A 33 -4.38 6.83 1.75
C LYS A 33 -4.90 5.73 0.84
N TRP A 34 -4.07 5.24 -0.07
CA TRP A 34 -4.44 4.16 -0.97
C TRP A 34 -4.76 2.88 -0.19
N ALA A 35 -3.96 2.55 0.83
CA ALA A 35 -4.20 1.40 1.70
C ALA A 35 -5.53 1.53 2.46
N GLU A 36 -5.80 2.69 3.05
CA GLU A 36 -7.08 2.99 3.72
C GLU A 36 -8.27 2.79 2.77
N ASP A 37 -8.21 3.37 1.57
CA ASP A 37 -9.28 3.26 0.57
C ASP A 37 -9.51 1.81 0.13
N LYS A 38 -8.44 1.04 -0.09
CA LYS A 38 -8.48 -0.37 -0.50
C LYS A 38 -9.09 -1.28 0.56
N ILE A 39 -8.66 -1.12 1.82
CA ILE A 39 -9.21 -1.87 2.95
C ILE A 39 -10.69 -1.53 3.11
N LYS A 40 -11.03 -0.24 3.13
CA LYS A 40 -12.41 0.22 3.31
C LYS A 40 -13.34 -0.31 2.22
N ALA A 41 -12.90 -0.32 0.96
CA ALA A 41 -13.69 -0.89 -0.12
C ALA A 41 -13.96 -2.39 0.10
N SER A 42 -12.93 -3.15 0.47
CA SER A 42 -13.04 -4.59 0.74
C SER A 42 -13.93 -4.89 1.95
N GLU A 43 -13.83 -4.10 3.02
CA GLU A 43 -14.70 -4.20 4.19
C GLU A 43 -16.16 -3.90 3.85
N GLN A 44 -16.40 -2.89 3.02
CA GLN A 44 -17.75 -2.53 2.56
C GLN A 44 -18.38 -3.67 1.75
N GLU A 45 -17.63 -4.29 0.83
CA GLU A 45 -18.13 -5.45 0.07
C GLU A 45 -18.51 -6.63 0.98
N ILE A 46 -17.73 -6.88 2.04
CA ILE A 46 -18.06 -7.90 3.03
C ILE A 46 -19.33 -7.52 3.80
N ALA A 47 -19.46 -6.26 4.20
CA ALA A 47 -20.64 -5.76 4.91
C ALA A 47 -21.92 -5.92 4.07
N ASP A 48 -21.88 -5.56 2.79
CA ASP A 48 -23.00 -5.69 1.86
C ASP A 48 -23.45 -7.16 1.71
N ILE A 49 -22.49 -8.09 1.62
CA ILE A 49 -22.80 -9.53 1.60
C ILE A 49 -23.38 -10.00 2.93
N ASP A 50 -22.91 -9.51 4.07
CA ASP A 50 -23.49 -9.86 5.37
C ASP A 50 -24.94 -9.33 5.51
N GLU A 51 -25.27 -8.16 4.95
CA GLU A 51 -26.65 -7.68 4.87
C GLU A 51 -27.52 -8.56 3.97
N LYS A 52 -27.00 -8.98 2.81
CA LYS A 52 -27.69 -9.91 1.92
C LYS A 52 -27.97 -11.26 2.60
N ILE A 53 -27.01 -11.80 3.36
CA ILE A 53 -27.20 -13.03 4.14
C ILE A 53 -28.31 -12.85 5.18
N LYS A 54 -28.37 -11.71 5.87
CA LYS A 54 -29.45 -11.42 6.83
C LYS A 54 -30.80 -11.40 6.13
N GLN A 55 -30.90 -10.80 4.93
CA GLN A 55 -32.14 -10.79 4.16
C GLN A 55 -32.58 -12.20 3.76
N ILE A 56 -31.67 -13.00 3.17
CA ILE A 56 -31.97 -14.38 2.76
C ILE A 56 -32.45 -15.23 3.95
N LYS A 57 -31.85 -15.04 5.15
CA LYS A 57 -32.30 -15.71 6.37
C LYS A 57 -33.72 -15.30 6.82
N ARG A 58 -34.11 -14.04 6.59
CA ARG A 58 -35.49 -13.59 6.83
C ARG A 58 -36.45 -14.26 5.84
N ASP A 59 -36.09 -14.30 4.57
CA ASP A 59 -36.90 -14.91 3.51
C ASP A 59 -37.08 -16.42 3.76
N LYS A 60 -36.02 -17.09 4.21
CA LYS A 60 -36.08 -18.50 4.64
C LYS A 60 -37.16 -18.77 5.68
N ASN A 61 -37.32 -17.87 6.65
CA ASN A 61 -38.34 -18.01 7.70
C ASN A 61 -39.77 -17.76 7.17
N GLN A 62 -39.91 -17.16 5.99
CA GLN A 62 -41.20 -16.85 5.34
C GLN A 62 -41.57 -17.83 4.22
N ALA A 63 -40.71 -18.83 3.94
CA ALA A 63 -40.93 -19.80 2.89
C ALA A 63 -42.25 -20.57 3.08
N ARG A 64 -43.02 -20.72 2.01
CA ARG A 64 -44.39 -21.28 2.03
C ARG A 64 -44.43 -22.76 1.70
N ASN A 65 -43.38 -23.28 1.06
CA ASN A 65 -43.28 -24.68 0.65
C ASN A 65 -41.82 -25.15 0.58
N LEU A 66 -41.63 -26.45 0.37
CA LEU A 66 -40.30 -27.08 0.35
C LEU A 66 -39.44 -26.67 -0.84
N GLU A 67 -40.04 -26.37 -1.99
CA GLU A 67 -39.31 -25.95 -3.20
C GLU A 67 -38.71 -24.56 -3.01
N GLU A 68 -39.51 -23.61 -2.50
CA GLU A 68 -39.07 -22.27 -2.14
C GLU A 68 -37.99 -22.32 -1.06
N LEU A 69 -38.15 -23.17 -0.03
CA LEU A 69 -37.14 -23.36 1.00
C LEU A 69 -35.81 -23.89 0.42
N ALA A 70 -35.87 -24.87 -0.48
CA ALA A 70 -34.67 -25.44 -1.11
C ALA A 70 -33.93 -24.40 -1.96
N GLN A 71 -34.65 -23.56 -2.69
CA GLN A 71 -34.08 -22.48 -3.47
C GLN A 71 -33.36 -21.45 -2.56
N ILE A 72 -34.04 -21.01 -1.49
CA ILE A 72 -33.47 -20.05 -0.54
C ILE A 72 -32.23 -20.60 0.16
N GLU A 73 -32.22 -21.89 0.54
CA GLU A 73 -31.04 -22.55 1.13
C GLU A 73 -29.87 -22.63 0.12
N GLY A 74 -30.17 -22.85 -1.16
CA GLY A 74 -29.18 -22.78 -2.24
C GLY A 74 -28.55 -21.39 -2.36
N ASP A 75 -29.37 -20.35 -2.35
CA ASP A 75 -28.93 -18.95 -2.43
C ASP A 75 -28.13 -18.54 -1.19
N LEU A 76 -28.52 -19.01 0.00
CA LEU A 76 -27.78 -18.82 1.25
C LEU A 76 -26.38 -19.43 1.13
N LYS A 77 -26.27 -20.69 0.73
CA LYS A 77 -24.99 -21.39 0.56
C LYS A 77 -24.07 -20.70 -0.44
N ASN A 78 -24.63 -20.23 -1.56
CA ASN A 78 -23.88 -19.51 -2.58
C ASN A 78 -23.35 -18.17 -2.04
N THR A 79 -24.19 -17.42 -1.32
CA THR A 79 -23.83 -16.12 -0.74
C THR A 79 -22.80 -16.27 0.38
N GLU A 80 -22.90 -17.31 1.22
CA GLU A 80 -21.88 -17.61 2.24
C GLU A 80 -20.52 -17.98 1.62
N ARG A 81 -20.52 -18.69 0.49
CA ARG A 81 -19.30 -18.96 -0.28
C ARG A 81 -18.70 -17.67 -0.84
N GLN A 82 -19.52 -16.74 -1.34
CA GLN A 82 -19.06 -15.43 -1.78
C GLN A 82 -18.40 -14.66 -0.63
N ARG A 83 -19.03 -14.61 0.55
CA ARG A 83 -18.44 -13.98 1.74
C ARG A 83 -17.06 -14.54 2.07
N ARG A 84 -16.90 -15.87 2.01
CA ARG A 84 -15.59 -16.51 2.26
C ARG A 84 -14.52 -16.04 1.27
N ARG A 85 -14.88 -15.90 -0.01
CA ARG A 85 -13.96 -15.41 -1.05
C ARG A 85 -13.58 -13.95 -0.82
N LEU A 86 -14.53 -13.09 -0.47
CA LEU A 86 -14.25 -11.68 -0.15
C LEU A 86 -13.32 -11.53 1.05
N ARG A 87 -13.51 -12.34 2.10
CA ARG A 87 -12.58 -12.37 3.23
C ARG A 87 -11.18 -12.81 2.82
N GLN A 88 -11.05 -13.78 1.93
CA GLN A 88 -9.74 -14.15 1.38
C GLN A 88 -9.13 -12.98 0.61
N SER A 89 -9.92 -12.33 -0.25
CA SER A 89 -9.47 -11.15 -1.01
C SER A 89 -9.04 -10.00 -0.10
N LEU A 90 -9.65 -9.81 1.08
CA LEU A 90 -9.21 -8.82 2.05
C LEU A 90 -7.80 -9.13 2.58
N PHE A 91 -7.49 -10.41 2.84
CA PHE A 91 -6.13 -10.81 3.21
C PHE A 91 -5.16 -10.55 2.06
N ASP A 92 -5.52 -10.91 0.83
CA ASP A 92 -4.66 -10.67 -0.34
C ASP A 92 -4.39 -9.17 -0.54
N VAL A 93 -5.37 -8.30 -0.27
CA VAL A 93 -5.21 -6.82 -0.28
C VAL A 93 -4.30 -6.33 0.86
N GLN A 94 -4.39 -6.93 2.04
CA GLN A 94 -3.50 -6.60 3.16
C GLN A 94 -2.06 -6.98 2.85
N ASP A 95 -1.83 -8.16 2.27
CA ASP A 95 -0.52 -8.61 1.83
C ASP A 95 0.07 -7.66 0.75
N GLU A 96 -0.75 -7.21 -0.21
CA GLU A 96 -0.33 -6.20 -1.23
C GLU A 96 0.12 -4.90 -0.56
N ILE A 97 -0.62 -4.43 0.46
CA ILE A 97 -0.27 -3.21 1.21
C ILE A 97 1.06 -3.39 1.96
N GLU A 98 1.27 -4.55 2.58
CA GLU A 98 2.50 -4.87 3.30
C GLU A 98 3.71 -4.90 2.36
N GLU A 99 3.59 -5.56 1.19
CA GLU A 99 4.65 -5.61 0.19
C GLU A 99 5.05 -4.20 -0.30
N GLN A 100 4.07 -3.34 -0.57
CA GLN A 100 4.34 -1.95 -0.98
C GLN A 100 5.00 -1.13 0.13
N ARG A 101 4.65 -1.37 1.40
CA ARG A 101 5.29 -0.72 2.55
C ARG A 101 6.73 -1.17 2.72
N ASP A 102 7.00 -2.46 2.57
CA ASP A 102 8.35 -3.02 2.64
C ASP A 102 9.25 -2.50 1.51
N GLU A 103 8.70 -2.33 0.31
CA GLU A 103 9.43 -1.71 -0.80
C GLU A 103 9.80 -0.26 -0.47
N LEU A 104 8.84 0.53 0.03
CA LEU A 104 9.10 1.92 0.42
C LEU A 104 10.11 2.01 1.57
N PHE A 105 10.01 1.12 2.56
CA PHE A 105 10.96 1.04 3.66
C PHE A 105 12.38 0.72 3.15
N SER A 106 12.51 -0.23 2.23
CA SER A 106 13.79 -0.59 1.61
C SER A 106 14.40 0.59 0.86
N ARG A 107 13.60 1.38 0.15
CA ARG A 107 14.05 2.61 -0.52
C ARG A 107 14.54 3.66 0.48
N ILE A 108 13.82 3.86 1.59
CA ILE A 108 14.23 4.77 2.67
C ILE A 108 15.57 4.32 3.26
N GLN A 109 15.74 3.03 3.57
CA GLN A 109 16.99 2.50 4.12
C GLN A 109 18.17 2.66 3.15
N SER A 110 17.94 2.43 1.85
CA SER A 110 18.97 2.63 0.82
C SER A 110 19.46 4.08 0.79
N GLN A 111 18.54 5.06 0.85
CA GLN A 111 18.90 6.48 0.84
C GLN A 111 19.74 6.87 2.05
N LEU A 112 19.33 6.45 3.26
CA LEU A 112 20.10 6.69 4.49
C LEU A 112 21.52 6.11 4.41
N THR A 113 21.67 4.94 3.78
CA THR A 113 22.99 4.30 3.60
C THR A 113 23.84 5.03 2.57
N GLN A 114 23.23 5.56 1.51
CA GLN A 114 23.92 6.32 0.47
C GLN A 114 24.43 7.67 0.96
N ASP A 115 23.64 8.38 1.79
CA ASP A 115 24.07 9.61 2.47
C ASP A 115 25.36 9.43 3.31
N THR A 116 25.64 8.20 3.74
CA THR A 116 26.82 7.88 4.57
C THR A 116 28.11 7.66 3.73
N LYS A 117 28.04 7.53 2.40
CA LYS A 117 29.21 7.23 1.53
C LYS A 117 29.60 8.40 0.61
N ILE A 118 30.58 9.20 1.01
CA ILE A 118 31.22 10.23 0.16
C ILE A 118 32.70 9.89 0.00
N ALA A 119 33.16 9.66 -1.24
CA ALA A 119 34.56 9.35 -1.56
C ALA A 119 35.14 10.35 -2.59
N HIS A 120 36.33 10.87 -2.30
CA HIS A 120 37.06 11.80 -3.18
C HIS A 120 37.75 11.02 -4.32
N LEU A 121 37.30 11.20 -5.57
CA LEU A 121 37.75 10.37 -6.71
C LEU A 121 39.00 10.91 -7.43
N PHE A 122 39.13 12.22 -7.64
CA PHE A 122 40.34 12.86 -8.19
C PHE A 122 40.29 14.38 -8.06
N THR A 123 41.44 15.05 -8.12
CA THR A 123 41.58 16.52 -8.14
C THR A 123 42.08 16.94 -9.52
N ILE A 124 41.46 17.95 -10.14
CA ILE A 124 41.98 18.53 -11.38
C ILE A 124 42.72 19.83 -11.08
N GLN A 125 43.97 19.91 -11.53
CA GLN A 125 44.82 21.10 -11.40
C GLN A 125 45.05 21.69 -12.80
N TRP A 126 44.78 22.97 -12.95
CA TRP A 126 45.05 23.73 -14.17
C TRP A 126 45.87 24.96 -13.83
N THR A 127 46.79 25.29 -14.72
CA THR A 127 47.65 26.47 -14.67
C THR A 127 47.16 27.47 -15.72
N ILE A 128 47.02 28.73 -15.33
CA ILE A 128 46.69 29.82 -16.25
C ILE A 128 48.02 30.42 -16.71
N ASN A 129 48.24 30.46 -18.02
CA ASN A 129 49.31 31.24 -18.65
C ASN A 129 48.86 32.69 -18.87
#